data_AF-A0A1F8G3B1-F1
#
_entry.id   AF-A0A1F8G3B1-F1
#
_cell.length_a   1.000
_cell.length_b   1.000
_cell.length_c   1.000
_cell.angle_alpha   90.00
_cell.angle_beta   90.00
_cell.angle_gamma   90.00
#
_symmetry.space_group_name_H-M   'P 1'
#
loop_
_entity.id
_entity.type
_entity.pdbx_description
1 polymer ?
#
loop_
_entity_poly.entity_id
_entity_poly.type
_entity_poly.pdbx_seq_one_letter_code
_entity_poly.pdbx_strand_id
1 'polypeptide(L)'
;MNKHLPLSVSSPFALIIFALLMLSTSTAHAVKPQDYNLKEGDLISAVFSDDPDVYIINDYGYKRLFLNPEIFKFYSHLGGFASVKIVTPEIRDAFVTSGLFRDCENNDQKVYGIQTTGEDVATLNWVNTPGAQAVTDDPDFFKKVFCINNKEFSWYPRGSEFRSVREVPNYSRRRGTPTPTPVFTATPTPYLTPVPTPIGSLSFSQSAFGFSYTQGGNLPANQRLTFTNTSSTPINYSISVNNQPAWLNTGYATSQLTAYPNQPVGLGAAINPTGLNPGTYTTTITIIGGFAGSPFNIPVTLTVVAAPSPTPTPTLSITISNTTDWLRNPTFLAGDYYHILTVTNTSNKTLKSCYTFNGSSGCDTGNYSTNFYGTR
;
A
#
# COMPACT_ATOMS: atom_id res chain seq x y z
N MET A 1 -70.73 -56.73 47.95
CA MET A 1 -70.64 -55.31 48.36
C MET A 1 -69.87 -54.56 47.28
N ASN A 2 -70.56 -53.62 46.64
CA ASN A 2 -70.14 -52.46 45.80
C ASN A 2 -68.98 -52.68 44.81
N LYS A 3 -69.20 -52.82 43.49
CA LYS A 3 -69.75 -51.89 42.46
C LYS A 3 -68.95 -50.57 42.32
N HIS A 4 -68.19 -50.41 41.23
CA HIS A 4 -68.48 -49.52 40.08
C HIS A 4 -67.24 -49.28 39.16
N LEU A 5 -67.39 -49.64 37.88
CA LEU A 5 -66.69 -49.15 36.67
C LEU A 5 -67.07 -47.66 36.36
N PRO A 6 -66.66 -47.00 35.24
CA PRO A 6 -65.38 -46.85 34.50
C PRO A 6 -65.15 -45.36 34.05
N LEU A 7 -64.18 -45.06 33.15
CA LEU A 7 -64.13 -43.99 32.09
C LEU A 7 -62.65 -43.63 31.80
N SER A 8 -62.02 -43.99 30.67
CA SER A 8 -62.07 -43.37 29.32
C SER A 8 -61.75 -41.86 29.27
N VAL A 9 -60.53 -41.46 28.87
CA VAL A 9 -60.28 -40.29 27.97
C VAL A 9 -58.91 -40.37 27.24
N SER A 10 -58.96 -40.22 25.90
CA SER A 10 -58.02 -39.61 24.93
C SER A 10 -56.55 -40.05 24.75
N SER A 11 -56.30 -40.57 23.54
CA SER A 11 -55.06 -40.60 22.70
C SER A 11 -54.61 -39.17 22.25
N PRO A 12 -53.54 -38.92 21.44
CA PRO A 12 -52.52 -39.82 20.87
C PRO A 12 -51.06 -39.25 20.75
N PHE A 13 -50.15 -40.06 20.15
CA PHE A 13 -48.95 -39.68 19.37
C PHE A 13 -47.79 -38.90 20.03
N ALA A 14 -46.66 -39.58 20.23
CA ALA A 14 -45.33 -38.96 20.16
C ALA A 14 -44.38 -39.84 19.33
N LEU A 15 -44.28 -39.50 18.05
CA LEU A 15 -43.30 -40.00 17.10
C LEU A 15 -41.95 -39.36 17.47
N ILE A 16 -40.99 -40.13 18.01
CA ILE A 16 -39.64 -39.62 18.30
C ILE A 16 -38.88 -39.54 16.97
N ILE A 17 -38.88 -38.35 16.37
CA ILE A 17 -37.97 -38.01 15.27
C ILE A 17 -36.61 -37.69 15.89
N PHE A 18 -35.64 -38.58 15.68
CA PHE A 18 -34.24 -38.35 16.03
C PHE A 18 -33.68 -37.33 15.02
N ALA A 19 -33.85 -36.04 15.30
CA ALA A 19 -33.17 -34.98 14.57
C ALA A 19 -31.70 -34.98 14.99
N LEU A 20 -30.86 -35.61 14.17
CA LEU A 20 -29.40 -35.49 14.25
C LEU A 20 -29.05 -34.04 13.88
N LEU A 21 -29.07 -33.16 14.88
CA LEU A 21 -28.59 -31.79 14.76
C LEU A 21 -27.07 -31.88 14.53
N MET A 22 -26.66 -31.81 13.26
CA MET A 22 -25.29 -31.51 12.90
C MET A 22 -24.98 -30.11 13.47
N LEU A 23 -24.45 -30.05 14.69
CA LEU A 23 -23.74 -28.87 15.17
C LEU A 23 -22.52 -28.72 14.25
N SER A 24 -22.67 -27.95 13.18
CA SER A 24 -21.55 -27.37 12.47
C SER A 24 -20.78 -26.52 13.46
N THR A 25 -19.70 -27.06 14.01
CA THR A 25 -18.70 -26.28 14.73
C THR A 25 -18.16 -25.27 13.73
N SER A 26 -18.65 -24.04 13.79
CA SER A 26 -18.01 -22.92 13.13
C SER A 26 -16.66 -22.73 13.80
N THR A 27 -15.61 -23.31 13.20
CA THR A 27 -14.25 -22.92 13.53
C THR A 27 -14.12 -21.46 13.09
N ALA A 28 -14.28 -20.53 14.02
CA ALA A 28 -13.89 -19.15 13.79
C ALA A 28 -12.39 -19.19 13.47
N HIS A 29 -12.05 -18.97 12.22
CA HIS A 29 -10.65 -18.92 11.80
C HIS A 29 -10.00 -17.70 12.46
N ALA A 30 -8.76 -17.86 12.91
CA ALA A 30 -7.96 -16.73 13.34
C ALA A 30 -7.87 -15.70 12.21
N VAL A 31 -8.07 -14.44 12.54
CA VAL A 31 -7.97 -13.30 11.63
C VAL A 31 -6.60 -13.32 10.94
N LYS A 32 -6.59 -13.16 9.62
CA LYS A 32 -5.34 -13.06 8.86
C LYS A 32 -5.02 -11.61 8.52
N PRO A 33 -3.74 -11.19 8.52
CA PRO A 33 -3.36 -9.86 8.05
C PRO A 33 -3.97 -9.47 6.70
N GLN A 34 -4.02 -10.43 5.77
CA GLN A 34 -4.48 -10.20 4.40
C GLN A 34 -5.99 -9.87 4.34
N ASP A 35 -6.78 -10.24 5.36
CA ASP A 35 -8.20 -9.88 5.46
C ASP A 35 -8.39 -8.35 5.56
N TYR A 36 -7.35 -7.62 5.97
CA TYR A 36 -7.32 -6.17 6.09
C TYR A 36 -6.29 -5.49 5.18
N ASN A 37 -5.82 -6.19 4.13
CA ASN A 37 -4.75 -5.70 3.25
C ASN A 37 -3.44 -5.38 4.01
N LEU A 38 -3.19 -6.13 5.08
CA LEU A 38 -1.96 -6.15 5.85
C LEU A 38 -1.18 -7.45 5.58
N LYS A 39 0.05 -7.52 6.08
CA LYS A 39 0.92 -8.70 6.05
C LYS A 39 1.59 -8.91 7.41
N GLU A 40 2.05 -10.12 7.69
CA GLU A 40 2.91 -10.37 8.84
C GLU A 40 4.09 -9.39 8.91
N GLY A 41 4.38 -8.94 10.13
CA GLY A 41 5.41 -7.98 10.44
C GLY A 41 5.00 -6.52 10.19
N ASP A 42 3.81 -6.25 9.66
CA ASP A 42 3.33 -4.88 9.58
C ASP A 42 3.21 -4.26 10.98
N LEU A 43 3.66 -3.01 11.07
CA LEU A 43 3.44 -2.16 12.22
C LEU A 43 2.08 -1.48 12.07
N ILE A 44 1.26 -1.51 13.12
CA ILE A 44 -0.06 -0.87 13.14
C ILE A 44 -0.24 0.03 14.37
N SER A 45 -1.01 1.10 14.20
CA SER A 45 -1.56 1.90 15.29
C SER A 45 -2.97 2.37 14.93
N ALA A 46 -3.83 2.54 15.94
CA ALA A 46 -5.23 2.86 15.72
C ALA A 46 -5.49 4.37 15.70
N VAL A 47 -6.05 4.90 14.62
CA VAL A 47 -6.69 6.22 14.63
C VAL A 47 -8.02 6.20 15.37
N PHE A 48 -8.47 7.36 15.85
CA PHE A 48 -9.73 7.50 16.61
C PHE A 48 -9.77 6.65 17.89
N SER A 49 -8.59 6.28 18.40
CA SER A 49 -8.42 5.67 19.71
C SER A 49 -7.63 6.62 20.61
N ASP A 50 -7.92 6.62 21.90
CA ASP A 50 -7.06 7.28 22.89
C ASP A 50 -5.73 6.53 23.09
N ASP A 51 -5.54 5.43 22.36
CA ASP A 51 -4.41 4.52 22.40
C ASP A 51 -3.36 4.87 21.34
N PRO A 52 -2.25 5.55 21.71
CA PRO A 52 -1.17 5.87 20.78
C PRO A 52 -0.23 4.68 20.55
N ASP A 53 -0.52 3.53 21.13
CA ASP A 53 0.35 2.36 21.11
C ASP A 53 0.61 1.86 19.68
N VAL A 54 1.83 1.38 19.48
CA VAL A 54 2.26 0.73 18.23
C VAL A 54 2.34 -0.76 18.46
N TYR A 55 1.83 -1.52 17.50
CA TYR A 55 1.83 -2.97 17.53
C TYR A 55 2.50 -3.56 16.29
N ILE A 56 3.11 -4.74 16.41
CA ILE A 56 3.52 -5.57 15.28
C ILE A 56 2.62 -6.80 15.20
N ILE A 57 2.09 -7.13 14.01
CA ILE A 57 1.17 -8.26 13.81
C ILE A 57 1.89 -9.48 13.24
N ASN A 58 1.35 -10.68 13.48
CA ASN A 58 1.80 -11.93 12.86
C ASN A 58 0.71 -12.57 11.97
N ASP A 59 1.08 -13.60 11.22
CA ASP A 59 0.18 -14.30 10.30
C ASP A 59 -0.86 -15.20 11.01
N TYR A 60 -0.78 -15.31 12.34
CA TYR A 60 -1.67 -16.13 13.16
C TYR A 60 -2.79 -15.33 13.85
N GLY A 61 -2.95 -14.04 13.53
CA GLY A 61 -4.00 -13.19 14.10
C GLY A 61 -3.65 -12.60 15.48
N TYR A 62 -2.37 -12.56 15.82
CA TYR A 62 -1.89 -11.95 17.06
C TYR A 62 -1.11 -10.67 16.79
N LYS A 63 -1.11 -9.78 17.77
CA LYS A 63 -0.30 -8.55 17.78
C LYS A 63 0.55 -8.47 19.04
N ARG A 64 1.75 -7.89 18.94
CA ARG A 64 2.59 -7.53 20.08
C ARG A 64 2.66 -6.03 20.21
N LEU A 65 2.47 -5.54 21.43
CA LEU A 65 2.67 -4.15 21.80
C LEU A 65 4.16 -3.81 21.92
N PHE A 66 4.59 -2.67 21.38
CA PHE A 66 5.82 -2.01 21.80
C PHE A 66 5.53 -1.14 23.03
N LEU A 67 5.73 -1.71 24.23
CA LEU A 67 5.23 -1.14 25.49
C LEU A 67 5.72 0.29 25.76
N ASN A 68 6.93 0.62 25.30
CA ASN A 68 7.54 1.92 25.52
C ASN A 68 8.11 2.44 24.19
N PRO A 69 7.97 3.74 23.87
CA PRO A 69 8.56 4.32 22.67
C PRO A 69 10.08 4.09 22.52
N GLU A 70 10.84 3.98 23.62
CA GLU A 70 12.27 3.63 23.56
C GLU A 70 12.50 2.19 23.11
N ILE A 71 11.63 1.25 23.52
CA ILE A 71 11.69 -0.14 23.06
C ILE A 71 11.49 -0.20 21.55
N PHE A 72 10.57 0.59 21.01
CA PHE A 72 10.34 0.65 19.56
C PHE A 72 11.60 1.09 18.79
N LYS A 73 12.42 1.98 19.36
CA LYS A 73 13.71 2.41 18.75
C LYS A 73 14.75 1.29 18.68
N PHE A 74 14.62 0.21 19.46
CA PHE A 74 15.51 -0.95 19.35
C PHE A 74 15.31 -1.71 18.03
N TYR A 75 14.23 -1.43 17.30
CA TYR A 75 13.87 -2.09 16.04
C TYR A 75 13.95 -1.14 14.85
N SER A 76 15.08 -0.44 14.70
CA SER A 76 15.29 0.50 13.58
C SER A 76 15.09 -0.11 12.19
N HIS A 77 15.35 -1.42 12.03
CA HIS A 77 15.13 -2.16 10.80
C HIS A 77 13.65 -2.24 10.37
N LEU A 78 12.70 -1.97 11.27
CA LEU A 78 11.27 -1.91 10.97
C LEU A 78 10.85 -0.56 10.36
N GLY A 79 11.80 0.37 10.13
CA GLY A 79 11.53 1.63 9.44
C GLY A 79 10.86 2.71 10.29
N GLY A 80 10.82 2.52 11.62
CA GLY A 80 10.35 3.51 12.59
C GLY A 80 8.88 3.92 12.44
N PHE A 81 8.51 5.07 13.02
CA PHE A 81 7.12 5.54 13.04
C PHE A 81 6.54 5.81 11.64
N ALA A 82 7.39 6.12 10.64
CA ALA A 82 6.96 6.32 9.26
C ALA A 82 6.44 5.03 8.60
N SER A 83 6.83 3.87 9.12
CA SER A 83 6.40 2.55 8.64
C SER A 83 5.17 2.02 9.39
N VAL A 84 4.69 2.75 10.40
CA VAL A 84 3.47 2.39 11.15
C VAL A 84 2.26 2.68 10.27
N LYS A 85 1.53 1.62 9.93
CA LYS A 85 0.28 1.71 9.22
C LYS A 85 -0.80 2.18 10.18
N ILE A 86 -1.45 3.26 9.78
CA ILE A 86 -2.61 3.76 10.48
C ILE A 86 -3.82 2.91 10.10
N VAL A 87 -4.50 2.35 11.10
CA VAL A 87 -5.68 1.49 10.93
C VAL A 87 -6.81 1.95 11.84
N THR A 88 -8.02 1.43 11.67
CA THR A 88 -9.10 1.71 12.63
C THR A 88 -8.89 0.91 13.94
N PRO A 89 -9.53 1.31 15.06
CA PRO A 89 -9.46 0.54 16.30
C PRO A 89 -9.94 -0.89 16.12
N GLU A 90 -10.89 -1.13 15.21
CA GLU A 90 -11.48 -2.44 15.02
C GLU A 90 -10.58 -3.37 14.21
N ILE A 91 -9.86 -2.84 13.21
CA ILE A 91 -8.78 -3.60 12.57
C ILE A 91 -7.69 -3.92 13.59
N ARG A 92 -7.29 -2.96 14.42
CA ARG A 92 -6.31 -3.20 15.50
C ARG A 92 -6.81 -4.30 16.44
N ASP A 93 -8.06 -4.25 16.87
CA ASP A 93 -8.63 -5.15 17.88
C ASP A 93 -9.05 -6.52 17.33
N ALA A 94 -9.11 -6.68 16.00
CA ALA A 94 -9.23 -7.98 15.35
C ALA A 94 -8.00 -8.89 15.59
N PHE A 95 -6.82 -8.30 15.87
CA PHE A 95 -5.64 -9.04 16.28
C PHE A 95 -5.54 -9.10 17.81
N VAL A 96 -5.47 -10.30 18.37
CA VAL A 96 -5.39 -10.50 19.82
C VAL A 96 -4.00 -10.10 20.33
N THR A 97 -3.93 -9.24 21.35
CA THR A 97 -2.63 -8.86 21.95
C THR A 97 -2.02 -10.05 22.66
N SER A 98 -0.79 -10.42 22.28
CA SER A 98 0.01 -11.40 22.99
C SER A 98 0.99 -10.74 23.95
N GLY A 99 1.09 -11.30 25.15
CA GLY A 99 2.10 -10.98 26.15
C GLY A 99 3.22 -12.01 26.27
N LEU A 100 3.35 -12.93 25.30
CA LEU A 100 4.32 -14.03 25.35
C LEU A 100 5.53 -13.73 24.46
N PHE A 101 6.72 -13.66 25.05
CA PHE A 101 7.96 -13.32 24.36
C PHE A 101 9.05 -14.37 24.50
N ARG A 102 9.92 -14.42 23.51
CA ARG A 102 11.13 -15.24 23.50
C ARG A 102 12.30 -14.40 23.01
N ASP A 103 13.43 -14.50 23.70
CA ASP A 103 14.68 -13.93 23.23
C ASP A 103 15.21 -14.81 22.08
N CYS A 104 14.96 -14.35 20.85
CA CYS A 104 15.30 -15.11 19.66
C CYS A 104 16.72 -14.85 19.17
N GLU A 105 17.35 -13.73 19.54
CA GLU A 105 18.75 -13.46 19.17
C GLU A 105 19.71 -14.39 19.92
N ASN A 106 19.38 -14.75 21.16
CA ASN A 106 20.13 -15.75 21.93
C ASN A 106 19.59 -17.19 21.78
N ASN A 107 18.57 -17.40 20.94
CA ASN A 107 17.88 -18.68 20.77
C ASN A 107 17.43 -19.31 22.12
N ASP A 108 17.04 -18.48 23.10
CA ASP A 108 16.62 -18.94 24.43
C ASP A 108 15.42 -19.88 24.27
N GLN A 109 15.42 -21.07 24.88
CA GLN A 109 14.29 -21.99 24.79
C GLN A 109 13.13 -21.57 25.70
N LYS A 110 13.38 -20.64 26.63
CA LYS A 110 12.37 -20.14 27.56
C LYS A 110 11.43 -19.15 26.89
N VAL A 111 10.16 -19.24 27.27
CA VAL A 111 9.13 -18.25 26.94
C VAL A 111 8.80 -17.48 28.21
N TYR A 112 8.68 -16.17 28.07
CA TYR A 112 8.40 -15.25 29.16
C TYR A 112 7.05 -14.58 28.95
N GLY A 113 6.28 -14.45 30.02
CA GLY A 113 5.07 -13.65 30.08
C GLY A 113 5.39 -12.24 30.55
N ILE A 114 4.88 -11.24 29.85
CA ILE A 114 4.94 -9.85 30.30
C ILE A 114 3.85 -9.58 31.35
N GLN A 115 4.22 -8.89 32.44
CA GLN A 115 3.28 -8.39 33.43
C GLN A 115 3.49 -6.88 33.58
N THR A 116 2.50 -6.09 33.16
CA THR A 116 2.56 -4.64 33.31
C THR A 116 2.47 -4.24 34.79
N THR A 117 3.39 -3.38 35.23
CA THR A 117 3.47 -2.90 36.61
C THR A 117 3.15 -1.40 36.73
N GLY A 118 2.95 -0.72 35.59
CA GLY A 118 2.63 0.70 35.48
C GLY A 118 2.37 1.08 34.03
N GLU A 119 2.28 2.39 33.77
CA GLU A 119 2.28 2.93 32.41
C GLU A 119 3.67 2.72 31.79
N ASP A 120 3.70 2.11 30.62
CA ASP A 120 4.91 1.85 29.81
C ASP A 120 6.03 1.04 30.50
N VAL A 121 5.72 0.34 31.60
CA VAL A 121 6.65 -0.49 32.37
C VAL A 121 6.06 -1.86 32.71
N ALA A 122 6.90 -2.88 32.63
CA ALA A 122 6.52 -4.26 32.89
C ALA A 122 7.71 -5.10 33.37
N THR A 123 7.41 -6.26 33.93
CA THR A 123 8.39 -7.32 34.20
C THR A 123 8.24 -8.47 33.21
N LEU A 124 9.34 -9.17 32.95
CA LEU A 124 9.31 -10.46 32.27
C LEU A 124 9.45 -11.60 33.28
N ASN A 125 8.49 -12.52 33.21
CA ASN A 125 8.32 -13.63 34.13
C ASN A 125 8.45 -14.91 33.33
N TRP A 126 9.38 -15.79 33.69
CA TRP A 126 9.53 -17.05 32.98
C TRP A 126 8.29 -17.91 33.19
N VAL A 127 7.68 -18.38 32.08
CA VAL A 127 6.61 -19.37 32.13
C VAL A 127 7.25 -20.75 32.29
N ASN A 128 7.45 -21.15 33.54
CA ASN A 128 8.10 -22.40 33.91
C ASN A 128 7.09 -23.56 33.88
N THR A 129 6.73 -23.96 32.65
CA THR A 129 5.90 -25.12 32.36
C THR A 129 6.45 -25.87 31.14
N PRO A 130 6.34 -27.21 31.06
CA PRO A 130 6.73 -27.96 29.88
C PRO A 130 5.93 -27.54 28.64
N GLY A 131 6.56 -27.55 27.45
CA GLY A 131 5.88 -27.14 26.20
C GLY A 131 4.61 -27.92 25.88
N ALA A 132 4.55 -29.21 26.21
CA ALA A 132 3.33 -30.02 26.04
C ALA A 132 2.18 -29.53 26.95
N GLN A 133 2.50 -29.16 28.18
CA GLN A 133 1.53 -28.58 29.10
C GLN A 133 1.12 -27.17 28.66
N ALA A 134 2.06 -26.37 28.13
CA ALA A 134 1.76 -25.05 27.58
C ALA A 134 0.73 -25.13 26.44
N VAL A 135 0.84 -26.11 25.54
CA VAL A 135 -0.13 -26.36 24.45
C VAL A 135 -1.47 -26.87 24.97
N THR A 136 -1.48 -27.62 26.07
CA THR A 136 -2.74 -28.04 26.73
C THR A 136 -3.43 -26.87 27.42
N ASP A 137 -2.66 -25.97 28.02
CA ASP A 137 -3.16 -24.76 28.66
C ASP A 137 -3.72 -23.78 27.62
N ASP A 138 -3.05 -23.69 26.46
CA ASP A 138 -3.39 -22.83 25.33
C ASP A 138 -2.93 -23.48 24.00
N PRO A 139 -3.85 -24.03 23.18
CA PRO A 139 -3.51 -24.69 21.91
C PRO A 139 -2.76 -23.81 20.91
N ASP A 140 -2.87 -22.48 21.04
CA ASP A 140 -2.20 -21.50 20.20
C ASP A 140 -0.94 -20.92 20.86
N PHE A 141 -0.47 -21.49 21.98
CA PHE A 141 0.66 -20.98 22.76
C PHE A 141 1.84 -20.52 21.89
N PHE A 142 2.36 -21.39 21.02
CA PHE A 142 3.50 -21.07 20.16
C PHE A 142 3.20 -20.04 19.06
N LYS A 143 1.94 -19.91 18.63
CA LYS A 143 1.52 -18.88 17.67
C LYS A 143 1.44 -17.49 18.30
N LYS A 144 1.29 -17.44 19.63
CA LYS A 144 1.28 -16.22 20.43
C LYS A 144 2.70 -15.77 20.82
N VAL A 145 3.72 -16.62 20.73
CA VAL A 145 5.09 -16.24 21.11
C VAL A 145 5.69 -15.32 20.06
N PHE A 146 5.99 -14.08 20.46
CA PHE A 146 6.74 -13.14 19.63
C PHE A 146 8.23 -13.17 19.97
N CYS A 147 9.05 -13.11 18.93
CA CYS A 147 10.48 -12.89 19.08
C CYS A 147 10.76 -11.44 19.49
N ILE A 148 11.62 -11.27 20.49
CA ILE A 148 12.20 -9.98 20.87
C ILE A 148 13.73 -10.06 20.80
N ASN A 149 14.36 -8.90 20.62
CA ASN A 149 15.82 -8.78 20.58
C ASN A 149 16.44 -8.69 21.97
N ASN A 150 17.77 -8.79 22.05
CA ASN A 150 18.52 -8.76 23.31
C ASN A 150 18.34 -7.45 24.08
N LYS A 151 18.12 -6.32 23.37
CA LYS A 151 17.95 -4.99 23.97
C LYS A 151 16.62 -4.88 24.70
N GLU A 152 15.52 -5.25 24.05
CA GLU A 152 14.19 -5.31 24.67
C GLU A 152 14.16 -6.36 25.78
N PHE A 153 14.73 -7.54 25.55
CA PHE A 153 14.79 -8.57 26.58
C PHE A 153 15.53 -8.09 27.84
N SER A 154 16.62 -7.34 27.69
CA SER A 154 17.40 -6.77 28.80
C SER A 154 16.77 -5.52 29.43
N TRP A 155 15.87 -4.84 28.72
CA TRP A 155 15.14 -3.67 29.23
C TRP A 155 14.19 -4.04 30.36
N TYR A 156 13.55 -5.21 30.26
CA TYR A 156 12.58 -5.65 31.25
C TYR A 156 13.26 -6.23 32.51
N PRO A 157 12.93 -5.72 33.72
CA PRO A 157 13.27 -6.40 34.95
C PRO A 157 12.64 -7.81 35.00
N ARG A 158 13.31 -8.74 35.68
CA ARG A 158 12.78 -10.09 35.91
C ARG A 158 11.83 -10.09 37.10
N GLY A 159 10.65 -10.67 36.92
CA GLY A 159 9.73 -10.95 38.02
C GLY A 159 9.76 -12.42 38.43
N SER A 160 8.78 -12.82 39.23
CA SER A 160 8.61 -14.19 39.70
C SER A 160 8.20 -15.12 38.56
N GLU A 161 8.58 -16.38 38.61
CA GLU A 161 8.17 -17.36 37.60
C GLU A 161 6.64 -17.59 37.62
N PHE A 162 6.05 -17.73 36.44
CA PHE A 162 4.71 -18.29 36.26
C PHE A 162 4.78 -19.81 36.17
N ARG A 163 3.80 -20.53 36.75
CA ARG A 163 3.75 -22.00 36.70
C ARG A 163 2.84 -22.54 35.60
N SER A 164 2.02 -21.69 34.99
CA SER A 164 1.15 -21.99 33.85
C SER A 164 1.10 -20.82 32.87
N VAL A 165 0.81 -21.11 31.60
CA VAL A 165 0.53 -20.09 30.58
C VAL A 165 -0.66 -19.21 31.00
N ARG A 166 -1.61 -19.78 31.77
CA ARG A 166 -2.83 -19.09 32.22
C ARG A 166 -2.58 -17.98 33.24
N GLU A 167 -1.38 -17.94 33.83
CA GLU A 167 -0.97 -16.87 34.74
C GLU A 167 -0.48 -15.62 33.99
N VAL A 168 -0.18 -15.73 32.69
CA VAL A 168 0.25 -14.60 31.87
C VAL A 168 -0.94 -13.64 31.71
N PRO A 169 -0.85 -12.40 32.19
CA PRO A 169 -1.96 -11.46 32.09
C PRO A 169 -2.23 -11.08 30.64
N ASN A 170 -3.52 -10.92 30.31
CA ASN A 170 -3.89 -10.21 29.09
C ASN A 170 -3.54 -8.73 29.27
N TYR A 171 -2.80 -8.16 28.32
CA TYR A 171 -2.55 -6.73 28.34
C TYR A 171 -3.87 -5.95 28.21
N SER A 172 -4.12 -5.06 29.16
CA SER A 172 -5.09 -3.97 29.00
C SER A 172 -4.44 -2.68 29.50
N ARG A 173 -4.59 -1.60 28.73
CA ARG A 173 -4.09 -0.30 29.13
C ARG A 173 -4.92 0.19 30.32
N ARG A 174 -4.30 0.33 31.51
CA ARG A 174 -4.97 0.82 32.72
C ARG A 174 -5.35 2.30 32.53
N ARG A 175 -6.64 2.59 32.30
CA ARG A 175 -7.19 3.94 32.52
C ARG A 175 -7.24 4.19 34.03
N GLY A 176 -6.92 5.40 34.49
CA GLY A 176 -7.02 5.79 35.91
C GLY A 176 -8.36 5.35 36.53
N THR A 177 -8.28 4.77 37.72
CA THR A 177 -9.32 4.04 38.47
C THR A 177 -10.60 4.86 38.82
N PRO A 178 -11.74 4.20 39.13
CA PRO A 178 -11.94 3.64 40.48
C PRO A 178 -12.40 2.16 40.53
N THR A 179 -11.95 1.46 41.57
CA THR A 179 -12.24 0.07 42.02
C THR A 179 -13.27 0.13 43.19
N PRO A 180 -14.04 -0.92 43.62
CA PRO A 180 -13.93 -2.39 43.46
C PRO A 180 -15.19 -3.09 42.87
N THR A 181 -15.16 -4.35 42.41
CA THR A 181 -15.15 -5.61 43.20
C THR A 181 -15.09 -6.83 42.24
N PRO A 182 -14.48 -7.98 42.61
CA PRO A 182 -14.28 -9.15 41.73
C PRO A 182 -15.41 -10.18 41.79
N VAL A 183 -15.64 -11.00 40.75
CA VAL A 183 -15.80 -12.49 40.77
C VAL A 183 -15.70 -13.03 39.33
N PHE A 184 -15.03 -14.18 39.19
CA PHE A 184 -14.76 -15.00 38.00
C PHE A 184 -15.99 -15.67 37.35
N THR A 185 -15.71 -16.28 36.18
CA THR A 185 -16.41 -17.38 35.47
C THR A 185 -17.42 -17.01 34.37
N ALA A 186 -16.93 -17.00 33.12
CA ALA A 186 -17.58 -17.72 32.02
C ALA A 186 -16.54 -18.06 30.94
N THR A 187 -16.54 -19.34 30.56
CA THR A 187 -15.81 -19.94 29.45
C THR A 187 -15.97 -19.11 28.17
N PRO A 188 -14.90 -18.83 27.39
CA PRO A 188 -15.03 -18.04 26.18
C PRO A 188 -15.81 -18.85 25.12
N THR A 189 -17.10 -18.53 24.96
CA THR A 189 -17.77 -18.71 23.68
C THR A 189 -17.02 -17.87 22.63
N PRO A 190 -16.72 -18.41 21.44
CA PRO A 190 -16.09 -17.63 20.38
C PRO A 190 -17.09 -16.54 19.96
N TYR A 191 -16.87 -15.34 20.48
CA TYR A 191 -17.56 -14.15 20.01
C TYR A 191 -17.03 -13.92 18.60
N LEU A 192 -17.86 -14.18 17.59
CA LEU A 192 -17.67 -13.53 16.30
C LEU A 192 -17.72 -12.04 16.62
N THR A 193 -16.57 -11.37 16.62
CA THR A 193 -16.53 -9.91 16.75
C THR A 193 -17.46 -9.37 15.66
N PRO A 194 -18.59 -8.72 16.01
CA PRO A 194 -19.46 -8.16 15.00
C PRO A 194 -18.61 -7.21 14.18
N VAL A 195 -18.57 -7.42 12.86
CA VAL A 195 -18.01 -6.43 11.94
C VAL A 195 -18.65 -5.09 12.34
N PRO A 196 -17.87 -4.07 12.73
CA PRO A 196 -18.43 -2.84 13.27
C PRO A 196 -19.36 -2.28 12.21
N THR A 197 -20.63 -2.11 12.57
CA THR A 197 -21.59 -1.50 11.66
C THR A 197 -21.04 -0.11 11.31
N PRO A 198 -20.79 0.21 10.04
CA PRO A 198 -20.26 1.50 9.66
C PRO A 198 -21.14 2.61 10.23
N ILE A 199 -20.54 3.54 10.98
CA ILE A 199 -21.26 4.62 11.68
C ILE A 199 -21.76 5.73 10.73
N GLY A 200 -21.43 5.65 9.44
CA GLY A 200 -21.92 6.57 8.42
C GLY A 200 -21.55 6.15 6.99
N SER A 201 -21.84 7.04 6.03
CA SER A 201 -21.58 6.83 4.60
C SER A 201 -20.95 8.08 3.99
N LEU A 202 -19.92 7.88 3.16
CA LEU A 202 -19.31 8.93 2.35
C LEU A 202 -19.62 8.67 0.87
N SER A 203 -20.01 9.72 0.15
CA SER A 203 -20.17 9.70 -1.31
C SER A 203 -19.02 10.46 -1.96
N PHE A 204 -18.34 9.86 -2.93
CA PHE A 204 -17.16 10.42 -3.59
C PHE A 204 -17.48 10.82 -5.03
N SER A 205 -16.96 11.97 -5.47
CA SER A 205 -17.14 12.46 -6.85
C SER A 205 -16.35 11.66 -7.88
N GLN A 206 -15.29 10.99 -7.46
CA GLN A 206 -14.44 10.11 -8.26
C GLN A 206 -13.69 9.12 -7.34
N SER A 207 -13.10 8.07 -7.90
CA SER A 207 -12.37 7.04 -7.15
C SER A 207 -10.86 7.00 -7.41
N ALA A 208 -10.35 7.84 -8.33
CA ALA A 208 -8.94 7.89 -8.69
C ALA A 208 -8.53 9.28 -9.20
N PHE A 209 -7.21 9.53 -9.24
CA PHE A 209 -6.58 10.67 -9.90
C PHE A 209 -5.67 10.20 -11.03
N GLY A 210 -5.68 10.89 -12.17
CA GLY A 210 -4.92 10.50 -13.35
C GLY A 210 -4.24 11.68 -14.05
N PHE A 211 -2.91 11.72 -14.05
CA PHE A 211 -2.11 12.79 -14.62
C PHE A 211 -1.31 12.29 -15.84
N SER A 212 -1.13 13.16 -16.83
CA SER A 212 -0.27 12.90 -17.99
C SER A 212 0.67 14.08 -18.18
N TYR A 213 1.97 13.81 -18.30
CA TYR A 213 3.02 14.80 -18.49
C TYR A 213 3.93 14.41 -19.65
N THR A 214 4.13 15.31 -20.61
CA THR A 214 5.15 15.17 -21.65
C THR A 214 6.40 15.89 -21.21
N GLN A 215 7.56 15.23 -21.24
CA GLN A 215 8.83 15.82 -20.82
C GLN A 215 9.11 17.15 -21.55
N GLY A 216 9.51 18.17 -20.80
CA GLY A 216 9.73 19.53 -21.32
C GLY A 216 8.45 20.31 -21.66
N GLY A 217 7.26 19.69 -21.50
CA GLY A 217 5.98 20.34 -21.64
C GLY A 217 5.51 21.06 -20.37
N ASN A 218 4.25 21.53 -20.41
CA ASN A 218 3.62 22.19 -19.27
C ASN A 218 3.30 21.19 -18.14
N LEU A 219 3.33 21.66 -16.90
CA LEU A 219 2.91 20.87 -15.75
C LEU A 219 1.43 20.50 -15.85
N PRO A 220 1.02 19.27 -15.48
CA PRO A 220 -0.38 18.88 -15.45
C PRO A 220 -1.18 19.73 -14.47
N ALA A 221 -2.44 20.01 -14.81
CA ALA A 221 -3.33 20.74 -13.92
C ALA A 221 -3.62 19.94 -12.64
N ASN A 222 -3.70 20.64 -11.51
CA ASN A 222 -4.10 20.04 -10.24
C ASN A 222 -5.51 19.46 -10.34
N GLN A 223 -5.72 18.29 -9.73
CA GLN A 223 -7.04 17.64 -9.70
C GLN A 223 -7.66 17.75 -8.31
N ARG A 224 -8.98 17.73 -8.28
CA ARG A 224 -9.76 17.77 -7.04
C ARG A 224 -10.85 16.72 -7.08
N LEU A 225 -10.89 15.90 -6.06
CA LEU A 225 -11.99 15.04 -5.69
C LEU A 225 -12.80 15.76 -4.61
N THR A 226 -14.11 15.56 -4.61
CA THR A 226 -14.96 16.00 -3.50
C THR A 226 -15.64 14.78 -2.90
N PHE A 227 -15.73 14.72 -1.57
CA PHE A 227 -16.56 13.72 -0.91
C PHE A 227 -17.49 14.38 0.10
N THR A 228 -18.68 13.82 0.26
CA THR A 228 -19.74 14.37 1.11
C THR A 228 -20.21 13.29 2.07
N ASN A 229 -20.36 13.65 3.34
CA ASN A 229 -21.01 12.79 4.32
C ASN A 229 -22.53 12.78 4.07
N THR A 230 -23.05 11.62 3.65
CA THR A 230 -24.47 11.41 3.34
C THR A 230 -25.25 10.84 4.53
N SER A 231 -24.60 10.63 5.67
CA SER A 231 -25.25 10.22 6.92
C SER A 231 -25.71 11.43 7.74
N SER A 232 -26.54 11.18 8.74
CA SER A 232 -27.08 12.20 9.65
C SER A 232 -26.13 12.56 10.81
N THR A 233 -25.01 11.85 10.97
CA THR A 233 -24.05 12.08 12.07
C THR A 233 -22.67 12.46 11.52
N PRO A 234 -21.86 13.26 12.25
CA PRO A 234 -20.50 13.55 11.84
C PRO A 234 -19.64 12.29 11.77
N ILE A 235 -18.82 12.17 10.72
CA ILE A 235 -17.87 11.06 10.55
C ILE A 235 -16.47 11.57 10.84
N ASN A 236 -15.78 10.92 11.78
CA ASN A 236 -14.34 11.15 11.98
C ASN A 236 -13.55 10.28 11.00
N TYR A 237 -12.56 10.89 10.35
CA TYR A 237 -11.72 10.25 9.36
C TYR A 237 -10.31 10.86 9.35
N SER A 238 -9.39 10.18 8.68
CA SER A 238 -8.00 10.57 8.50
C SER A 238 -7.61 10.28 7.05
N ILE A 239 -6.69 11.06 6.52
CA ILE A 239 -6.14 10.93 5.18
C ILE A 239 -4.64 10.73 5.32
N SER A 240 -4.13 9.70 4.67
CA SER A 240 -2.70 9.40 4.61
C SER A 240 -2.25 9.08 3.19
N VAL A 241 -0.99 9.39 2.89
CA VAL A 241 -0.26 8.82 1.75
C VAL A 241 0.89 8.02 2.31
N ASN A 242 0.77 6.69 2.26
CA ASN A 242 1.84 5.81 2.69
C ASN A 242 3.01 5.91 1.71
N ASN A 243 4.24 6.11 2.21
CA ASN A 243 5.45 6.27 1.40
C ASN A 243 5.33 7.42 0.38
N GLN A 244 5.10 8.65 0.86
CA GLN A 244 4.97 9.87 0.05
C GLN A 244 6.05 9.94 -1.05
N PRO A 245 5.69 9.79 -2.33
CA PRO A 245 6.66 9.90 -3.41
C PRO A 245 6.97 11.37 -3.71
N ALA A 246 8.23 11.68 -4.03
CA ALA A 246 8.67 13.04 -4.33
C ALA A 246 7.94 13.69 -5.53
N TRP A 247 7.37 12.86 -6.43
CA TRP A 247 6.61 13.34 -7.58
C TRP A 247 5.17 13.74 -7.26
N LEU A 248 4.64 13.35 -6.09
CA LEU A 248 3.34 13.81 -5.62
C LEU A 248 3.58 15.00 -4.68
N ASN A 249 3.18 16.20 -5.12
CA ASN A 249 3.38 17.44 -4.36
C ASN A 249 2.35 17.58 -3.22
N THR A 250 1.22 16.88 -3.32
CA THR A 250 0.21 16.81 -2.25
C THR A 250 0.58 15.73 -1.24
N GLY A 251 0.84 16.15 0.00
CA GLY A 251 1.06 15.24 1.13
C GLY A 251 -0.12 15.21 2.08
N TYR A 252 -0.52 14.01 2.51
CA TYR A 252 -1.51 13.80 3.55
C TYR A 252 -0.92 12.96 4.67
N ALA A 253 -0.96 13.51 5.89
CA ALA A 253 -0.55 12.85 7.13
C ALA A 253 -1.41 13.42 8.27
N THR A 254 -2.72 13.29 8.15
CA THR A 254 -3.67 13.88 9.12
C THR A 254 -3.97 12.88 10.22
N SER A 255 -4.04 13.33 11.48
CA SER A 255 -4.40 12.45 12.61
C SER A 255 -5.91 12.27 12.76
N GLN A 256 -6.69 13.35 12.66
CA GLN A 256 -8.15 13.30 12.75
C GLN A 256 -8.78 14.53 12.08
N LEU A 257 -9.78 14.29 11.24
CA LEU A 257 -10.65 15.25 10.59
C LEU A 257 -12.11 14.84 10.82
N THR A 258 -13.03 15.77 10.66
CA THR A 258 -14.47 15.51 10.81
C THR A 258 -15.22 15.97 9.57
N ALA A 259 -16.01 15.06 8.99
CA ALA A 259 -16.93 15.34 7.89
C ALA A 259 -18.33 15.52 8.46
N TYR A 260 -18.83 16.75 8.46
CA TYR A 260 -20.18 17.07 8.91
C TYR A 260 -21.24 16.66 7.87
N PRO A 261 -22.46 16.29 8.30
CA PRO A 261 -23.55 15.94 7.39
C PRO A 261 -23.76 16.97 6.28
N ASN A 262 -23.87 16.50 5.04
CA ASN A 262 -24.12 17.30 3.84
C ASN A 262 -23.09 18.42 3.57
N GLN A 263 -21.90 18.36 4.18
CA GLN A 263 -20.81 19.29 3.90
C GLN A 263 -19.81 18.64 2.92
N PRO A 264 -19.64 19.20 1.70
CA PRO A 264 -18.65 18.70 0.75
C PRO A 264 -17.23 19.04 1.21
N VAL A 265 -16.36 18.03 1.25
CA VAL A 265 -14.93 18.17 1.56
C VAL A 265 -14.11 17.99 0.29
N GLY A 266 -13.19 18.91 0.02
CA GLY A 266 -12.26 18.82 -1.10
C GLY A 266 -10.97 18.05 -0.76
N LEU A 267 -10.59 17.12 -1.63
CA LEU A 267 -9.32 16.41 -1.62
C LEU A 267 -8.56 16.75 -2.91
N GLY A 268 -7.36 17.30 -2.79
CA GLY A 268 -6.54 17.75 -3.93
C GLY A 268 -5.40 16.79 -4.24
N ALA A 269 -5.04 16.70 -5.51
CA ALA A 269 -3.81 16.04 -5.96
C ALA A 269 -3.06 16.97 -6.92
N ALA A 270 -1.76 17.12 -6.70
CA ALA A 270 -0.86 17.90 -7.56
C ALA A 270 0.45 17.14 -7.74
N ILE A 271 1.04 17.20 -8.94
CA ILE A 271 2.24 16.43 -9.28
C ILE A 271 3.42 17.35 -9.63
N ASN A 272 4.63 16.88 -9.34
CA ASN A 272 5.90 17.47 -9.74
C ASN A 272 6.72 16.41 -10.50
N PRO A 273 6.77 16.45 -11.84
CA PRO A 273 7.40 15.39 -12.64
C PRO A 273 8.91 15.63 -12.85
N THR A 274 9.50 16.61 -12.16
CA THR A 274 10.90 16.99 -12.35
C THR A 274 11.83 15.80 -12.09
N GLY A 275 12.71 15.52 -13.06
CA GLY A 275 13.69 14.43 -12.96
C GLY A 275 13.12 13.01 -13.18
N LEU A 276 11.83 12.89 -13.56
CA LEU A 276 11.26 11.59 -13.91
C LEU A 276 11.57 11.20 -15.35
N ASN A 277 11.91 9.92 -15.53
CA ASN A 277 12.03 9.30 -16.84
C ASN A 277 10.63 8.96 -17.40
N PRO A 278 10.50 8.75 -18.72
CA PRO A 278 9.25 8.26 -19.30
C PRO A 278 8.85 6.93 -18.66
N GLY A 279 7.57 6.81 -18.28
CA GLY A 279 7.05 5.67 -17.54
C GLY A 279 5.76 5.98 -16.78
N THR A 280 5.24 4.98 -16.08
CA THR A 280 4.04 5.10 -15.25
C THR A 280 4.42 5.03 -13.78
N TYR A 281 3.94 5.99 -13.00
CA TYR A 281 4.17 6.12 -11.57
C TYR A 281 2.84 6.05 -10.83
N THR A 282 2.78 5.24 -9.76
CA THR A 282 1.55 5.01 -9.00
C THR A 282 1.77 5.22 -7.50
N THR A 283 0.79 5.81 -6.83
CA THR A 283 0.69 5.83 -5.36
C THR A 283 -0.78 5.80 -4.94
N THR A 284 -1.07 5.82 -3.65
CA THR A 284 -2.43 5.71 -3.12
C THR A 284 -2.64 6.68 -1.96
N ILE A 285 -3.70 7.49 -2.07
CA ILE A 285 -4.23 8.28 -0.96
C ILE A 285 -5.26 7.40 -0.23
N THR A 286 -5.10 7.19 1.07
CA THR A 286 -5.96 6.32 1.87
C THR A 286 -6.78 7.17 2.84
N ILE A 287 -8.10 6.98 2.82
CA ILE A 287 -9.04 7.60 3.75
C ILE A 287 -9.55 6.53 4.71
N ILE A 288 -9.29 6.72 6.00
CA ILE A 288 -9.66 5.77 7.06
C ILE A 288 -10.57 6.47 8.05
N GLY A 289 -11.70 5.87 8.38
CA GLY A 289 -12.69 6.46 9.28
C GLY A 289 -13.88 5.56 9.51
N GLY A 290 -14.81 6.03 10.35
CA GLY A 290 -16.04 5.30 10.64
C GLY A 290 -17.08 5.43 9.54
N PHE A 291 -16.84 4.86 8.36
CA PHE A 291 -17.81 4.90 7.26
C PHE A 291 -17.80 3.61 6.45
N ALA A 292 -18.91 3.33 5.75
CA ALA A 292 -19.05 2.16 4.91
C ALA A 292 -18.02 2.16 3.78
N GLY A 293 -17.24 1.08 3.65
CA GLY A 293 -16.16 0.98 2.67
C GLY A 293 -14.84 1.63 3.11
N SER A 294 -14.65 1.88 4.41
CA SER A 294 -13.34 2.21 4.97
C SER A 294 -12.48 0.94 5.18
N PRO A 295 -11.16 0.96 4.91
CA PRO A 295 -10.40 2.06 4.30
C PRO A 295 -10.79 2.27 2.83
N PHE A 296 -10.87 3.54 2.41
CA PHE A 296 -11.09 3.90 1.01
C PHE A 296 -9.78 4.31 0.35
N ASN A 297 -9.33 3.52 -0.61
CA ASN A 297 -8.07 3.69 -1.32
C ASN A 297 -8.30 4.41 -2.65
N ILE A 298 -7.70 5.58 -2.83
CA ILE A 298 -7.80 6.41 -4.05
C ILE A 298 -6.46 6.31 -4.79
N PRO A 299 -6.38 5.54 -5.91
CA PRO A 299 -5.17 5.45 -6.69
C PRO A 299 -4.84 6.79 -7.37
N VAL A 300 -3.55 7.12 -7.40
CA VAL A 300 -3.00 8.26 -8.14
C VAL A 300 -2.03 7.72 -9.18
N THR A 301 -2.31 7.98 -10.45
CA THR A 301 -1.46 7.55 -11.57
C THR A 301 -0.89 8.77 -12.29
N LEU A 302 0.42 8.78 -12.52
CA LEU A 302 1.12 9.74 -13.37
C LEU A 302 1.77 9.00 -14.54
N THR A 303 1.41 9.37 -15.76
CA THR A 303 2.06 8.89 -16.98
C THR A 303 3.01 9.96 -17.50
N VAL A 304 4.31 9.64 -17.54
CA VAL A 304 5.34 10.49 -18.13
C VAL A 304 5.65 9.99 -19.53
N VAL A 305 5.47 10.84 -20.54
CA VAL A 305 5.74 10.56 -21.95
C VAL A 305 7.01 11.31 -22.36
N ALA A 306 7.86 10.66 -23.16
CA ALA A 306 9.05 11.30 -23.72
C ALA A 306 8.66 12.51 -24.57
N ALA A 307 9.52 13.52 -24.59
CA ALA A 307 9.37 14.63 -25.53
C ALA A 307 9.37 14.09 -26.97
N PRO A 308 8.56 14.63 -27.89
CA PRO A 308 8.69 14.29 -29.30
C PRO A 308 10.12 14.59 -29.74
N SER A 309 10.78 13.59 -30.34
CA SER A 309 12.10 13.80 -30.94
C SER A 309 12.01 14.94 -31.94
N PRO A 310 12.97 15.88 -31.98
CA PRO A 310 12.98 16.88 -33.04
C PRO A 310 12.92 16.17 -34.38
N THR A 311 12.00 16.59 -35.23
CA THR A 311 11.98 16.16 -36.64
C THR A 311 13.36 16.47 -37.21
N PRO A 312 14.06 15.53 -37.87
CA PRO A 312 15.38 15.82 -38.42
C PRO A 312 15.25 17.01 -39.36
N THR A 313 15.96 18.10 -39.04
CA THR A 313 16.08 19.23 -39.94
C THR A 313 16.74 18.71 -41.22
N PRO A 314 16.11 18.82 -42.40
CA PRO A 314 16.73 18.36 -43.63
C PRO A 314 18.03 19.14 -43.82
N THR A 315 19.15 18.42 -43.79
CA THR A 315 20.48 18.98 -44.03
C THR A 315 20.79 18.82 -45.52
N LEU A 316 21.16 19.92 -46.16
CA LEU A 316 21.68 19.92 -47.53
C LEU A 316 23.18 19.59 -47.43
N SER A 317 23.57 18.40 -47.91
CA SER A 317 24.98 18.06 -48.09
C SER A 317 25.36 18.19 -49.56
N ILE A 318 26.40 18.99 -49.83
CA ILE A 318 27.01 19.11 -51.16
C ILE A 318 28.33 18.35 -51.10
N THR A 319 28.50 17.34 -51.96
CA THR A 319 29.77 16.61 -52.10
C THR A 319 30.33 16.89 -53.48
N ILE A 320 31.51 17.51 -53.53
CA ILE A 320 32.22 17.74 -54.79
C ILE A 320 33.18 16.57 -55.00
N SER A 321 32.88 15.72 -55.97
CA SER A 321 33.74 14.59 -56.35
C SER A 321 34.44 14.89 -57.66
N ASN A 322 35.75 15.12 -57.63
CA ASN A 322 36.54 15.22 -58.85
C ASN A 322 36.76 13.81 -59.42
N THR A 323 35.90 13.36 -60.33
CA THR A 323 36.14 12.12 -61.08
C THR A 323 36.82 12.43 -62.41
N THR A 324 37.87 11.67 -62.72
CA THR A 324 38.51 11.64 -64.03
C THR A 324 37.98 10.42 -64.78
N ASP A 325 36.70 10.42 -65.12
CA ASP A 325 36.16 9.36 -65.95
C ASP A 325 36.33 9.67 -67.44
N TRP A 326 36.46 8.63 -68.25
CA TRP A 326 36.46 8.69 -69.70
C TRP A 326 35.06 8.37 -70.21
N LEU A 327 34.09 9.26 -70.04
CA LEU A 327 32.75 9.03 -70.57
C LEU A 327 32.74 9.32 -72.08
N ARG A 328 32.57 8.26 -72.89
CA ARG A 328 32.27 8.35 -74.32
C ARG A 328 30.89 9.00 -74.51
N ASN A 329 30.86 10.32 -74.52
CA ASN A 329 29.71 11.09 -74.97
C ASN A 329 29.97 11.49 -76.44
N PRO A 330 29.14 11.10 -77.43
CA PRO A 330 29.47 11.18 -78.86
C PRO A 330 29.57 12.59 -79.44
N THR A 331 29.43 13.64 -78.62
CA THR A 331 29.51 15.05 -79.02
C THR A 331 30.78 15.78 -78.57
N PHE A 332 31.67 15.13 -77.82
CA PHE A 332 32.89 15.76 -77.29
C PHE A 332 34.14 15.09 -77.87
N LEU A 333 35.13 15.89 -78.24
CA LEU A 333 36.37 15.41 -78.88
C LEU A 333 37.32 14.85 -77.82
N ALA A 334 38.15 13.87 -78.21
CA ALA A 334 39.16 13.31 -77.32
C ALA A 334 40.20 14.40 -76.94
N GLY A 335 40.23 14.79 -75.67
CA GLY A 335 41.17 15.80 -75.14
C GLY A 335 40.56 16.82 -74.17
N ASP A 336 39.24 16.87 -74.06
CA ASP A 336 38.55 17.83 -73.19
C ASP A 336 38.55 17.39 -71.71
N TYR A 337 39.00 18.28 -70.82
CA TYR A 337 38.90 18.09 -69.36
C TYR A 337 37.54 18.56 -68.87
N TYR A 338 36.81 17.71 -68.15
CA TYR A 338 35.55 18.08 -67.50
C TYR A 338 35.58 17.84 -65.98
N HIS A 339 34.84 18.66 -65.24
CA HIS A 339 34.60 18.48 -63.81
C HIS A 339 33.14 18.08 -63.61
N ILE A 340 32.89 16.90 -63.05
CA ILE A 340 31.54 16.52 -62.62
C ILE A 340 31.32 17.07 -61.21
N LEU A 341 30.25 17.85 -61.02
CA LEU A 341 29.78 18.27 -59.71
C LEU A 341 28.45 17.55 -59.44
N THR A 342 28.46 16.54 -58.56
CA THR A 342 27.24 15.82 -58.17
C THR A 342 26.59 16.49 -56.97
N VAL A 343 25.35 16.96 -57.10
CA VAL A 343 24.55 17.48 -55.98
C VAL A 343 23.51 16.43 -55.58
N THR A 344 23.53 15.98 -54.32
CA THR A 344 22.53 15.01 -53.81
C THR A 344 21.57 15.73 -52.87
N ASN A 345 20.28 15.76 -53.21
CA ASN A 345 19.23 16.30 -52.33
C ASN A 345 18.66 15.19 -51.46
N THR A 346 18.92 15.24 -50.15
CA THR A 346 18.34 14.31 -49.16
C THR A 346 17.08 14.87 -48.49
N SER A 347 16.61 16.06 -48.91
CA SER A 347 15.40 16.67 -48.38
C SER A 347 14.15 16.25 -49.17
N ASN A 348 12.98 16.43 -48.56
CA ASN A 348 11.68 16.22 -49.21
C ASN A 348 11.19 17.45 -50.01
N LYS A 349 12.05 18.45 -50.22
CA LYS A 349 11.72 19.68 -50.95
C LYS A 349 12.40 19.70 -52.30
N THR A 350 11.70 20.18 -53.31
CA THR A 350 12.27 20.42 -54.64
C THR A 350 13.31 21.52 -54.55
N LEU A 351 14.53 21.25 -55.03
CA LEU A 351 15.58 22.25 -55.13
C LEU A 351 15.65 22.79 -56.56
N LYS A 352 15.93 24.09 -56.67
CA LYS A 352 16.36 24.72 -57.92
C LYS A 352 17.88 24.83 -57.87
N SER A 353 18.56 24.06 -58.71
CA SER A 353 20.00 24.18 -58.90
C SER A 353 20.25 25.14 -60.05
N CYS A 354 21.18 26.09 -59.89
CA CYS A 354 21.58 27.01 -60.95
C CYS A 354 23.11 27.06 -61.01
N TYR A 355 23.65 27.16 -62.22
CA TYR A 355 25.08 27.27 -62.45
C TYR A 355 25.41 28.40 -63.42
N THR A 356 26.64 28.89 -63.32
CA THR A 356 27.23 29.85 -64.25
C THR A 356 28.65 29.40 -64.56
N PHE A 357 28.95 29.15 -65.83
CA PHE A 357 30.28 28.76 -66.28
C PHE A 357 30.61 29.47 -67.60
N ASN A 358 31.72 30.21 -67.66
CA ASN A 358 32.18 30.94 -68.84
C ASN A 358 31.07 31.72 -69.59
N GLY A 359 30.26 32.46 -68.85
CA GLY A 359 29.18 33.30 -69.41
C GLY A 359 27.89 32.55 -69.80
N SER A 360 27.89 31.21 -69.72
CA SER A 360 26.68 30.39 -69.89
C SER A 360 26.06 30.09 -68.53
N SER A 361 24.73 30.21 -68.43
CA SER A 361 23.98 29.87 -67.22
C SER A 361 22.84 28.91 -67.52
N GLY A 362 22.52 28.06 -66.55
CA GLY A 362 21.39 27.15 -66.63
C GLY A 362 20.85 26.86 -65.23
N CYS A 363 19.56 26.56 -65.16
CA CYS A 363 18.92 26.13 -63.93
C CYS A 363 18.12 24.85 -64.19
N ASP A 364 18.18 23.91 -63.26
CA ASP A 364 17.38 22.69 -63.27
C ASP A 364 16.57 22.58 -61.96
N THR A 365 15.35 22.09 -62.09
CA THR A 365 14.40 21.87 -60.99
C THR A 365 14.07 20.39 -60.92
N GLY A 366 14.66 19.67 -59.96
CA GLY A 366 14.48 18.22 -59.81
C GLY A 366 15.09 17.67 -58.52
N ASN A 367 14.73 16.44 -58.17
CA ASN A 367 15.25 15.71 -57.00
C ASN A 367 16.48 14.84 -57.31
N TYR A 368 17.23 15.16 -58.37
CA TYR A 368 18.26 14.28 -58.92
C TYR A 368 19.62 14.98 -59.10
N SER A 369 20.67 14.16 -59.13
CA SER A 369 22.04 14.53 -59.44
C SER A 369 22.13 15.21 -60.82
N THR A 370 22.54 16.46 -60.84
CA THR A 370 22.89 17.16 -62.09
C THR A 370 24.37 16.95 -62.38
N ASN A 371 24.72 16.61 -63.62
CA ASN A 371 26.11 16.54 -64.08
C ASN A 371 26.40 17.79 -64.89
N PHE A 372 27.42 18.55 -64.50
CA PHE A 372 27.90 19.70 -65.25
C PHE A 372 29.08 19.29 -66.11
N TYR A 373 29.11 19.76 -67.36
CA TYR A 373 30.22 19.56 -68.29
C TYR A 373 30.74 20.94 -68.67
N GLY A 374 32.04 21.17 -68.45
CA GLY A 374 32.71 22.40 -68.87
C GLY A 374 34.03 22.02 -69.51
N THR A 375 34.31 22.57 -70.69
CA THR A 375 35.61 22.47 -71.36
C THR A 375 36.44 23.70 -71.00
N ARG A 376 37.76 23.53 -70.85
CA ARG A 376 38.68 24.66 -70.63
C ARG A 376 38.93 25.46 -71.88
#